data_AF-A0A7V0YJ85-F1
#
_entry.id   AF-A0A7V0YJ85-F1
#
_cell.length_a   1.000
_cell.length_b   1.000
_cell.length_c   1.000
_cell.angle_alpha   90.00
_cell.angle_beta   90.00
_cell.angle_gamma   90.00
#
_symmetry.space_group_name_H-M   'P 1'
#
loop_
_entity.id
_entity.type
_entity.pdbx_description
1 polymer ?
#
loop_
_entity_poly.entity_id
_entity_poly.type
_entity_poly.pdbx_seq_one_letter_code
_entity_poly.pdbx_strand_id
1 'polypeptide(L)' 'NQRMGMGYHTVKVDGSNLTSGVYLYKLTAGEFVATKKMVLIK' A
#
# COMPACT_ATOMS: atom_id res chain seq x y z
N ASN A 1 5.57 9.79 -6.27
CA ASN A 1 4.19 9.92 -6.80
C ASN A 1 4.18 9.65 -8.29
N GLN A 2 3.85 8.41 -8.67
CA GLN A 2 3.64 8.04 -10.07
C GLN A 2 2.14 8.13 -10.40
N ARG A 3 1.81 8.67 -11.57
CA ARG A 3 0.44 8.64 -12.10
C ARG A 3 0.19 7.27 -12.72
N MET A 4 -0.77 6.53 -12.17
CA MET A 4 -1.20 5.24 -12.71
C MET A 4 -2.43 5.45 -13.60
N GLY A 5 -2.40 4.92 -14.82
CA GLY A 5 -3.53 4.97 -15.76
C GLY A 5 -4.70 4.09 -15.30
N MET A 6 -5.80 4.05 -16.06
CA MET A 6 -6.88 3.10 -15.77
C MET A 6 -6.39 1.65 -15.89
N GLY A 7 -6.87 0.76 -15.02
CA GLY A 7 -6.53 -0.66 -15.02
C GLY A 7 -6.03 -1.17 -13.68
N TYR A 8 -5.57 -2.42 -13.66
CA TYR A 8 -5.00 -3.06 -12.48
C TYR A 8 -3.51 -2.73 -12.37
N HIS A 9 -3.08 -2.32 -11.18
CA HIS A 9 -1.69 -2.01 -10.89
C HIS A 9 -1.20 -2.84 -9.72
N THR A 10 -0.02 -3.45 -9.86
CA THR A 10 0.62 -4.19 -8.78
C THR A 10 1.84 -3.41 -8.32
N VAL A 11 1.86 -3.07 -7.03
CA VAL A 11 3.00 -2.42 -6.38
C VAL A 11 3.63 -3.41 -5.41
N LYS A 12 4.93 -3.66 -5.57
CA LYS A 12 5.69 -4.46 -4.61
C LYS A 12 6.17 -3.56 -3.49
N VAL A 13 5.76 -3.87 -2.26
CA VAL A 13 6.26 -3.20 -1.05
C VAL A 13 7.40 -4.05 -0.50
N ASP A 14 8.62 -3.50 -0.49
CA ASP A 14 9.76 -4.12 0.17
C ASP A 14 9.69 -3.81 1.68
N GLY A 15 9.28 -4.81 2.45
CA GLY A 15 9.19 -4.75 3.91
C GLY A 15 10.43 -5.29 4.63
N SER A 16 11.56 -5.55 3.95
CA SER A 16 12.76 -6.17 4.53
C SER A 16 13.34 -5.42 5.74
N ASN A 17 13.22 -4.09 5.74
CA ASN A 17 13.68 -3.21 6.82
C ASN A 17 12.61 -2.89 7.88
N LEU A 18 11.44 -3.53 7.80
CA LEU A 18 10.34 -3.36 8.74
C LEU A 18 10.27 -4.53 9.71
N THR A 19 9.96 -4.26 10.98
CA THR A 19 9.72 -5.29 11.99
C THR A 19 8.38 -5.98 11.75
N SER A 20 8.22 -7.22 12.22
CA SER A 20 6.91 -7.86 12.25
C SER A 20 5.90 -6.99 12.99
N GLY A 21 4.71 -6.77 12.42
CA GLY A 21 3.72 -5.87 12.99
C GLY A 21 2.57 -5.54 12.04
N VAL A 22 1.66 -4.69 12.52
CA VAL A 22 0.52 -4.18 11.73
C VAL A 22 0.85 -2.79 11.21
N TYR A 23 0.75 -2.63 9.89
CA TYR A 23 1.01 -1.39 9.17
C TYR A 23 -0.29 -0.89 8.54
N LEU A 24 -0.62 0.39 8.75
CA LEU A 24 -1.72 1.04 8.06
C LEU A 24 -1.21 1.76 6.82
N TYR A 25 -1.91 1.60 5.71
CA TYR A 25 -1.62 2.31 4.47
C TYR A 25 -2.89 2.93 3.90
N LYS A 26 -2.69 4.00 3.13
CA LYS A 26 -3.76 4.78 2.52
C LYS A 26 -3.64 4.69 1.00
N LEU A 27 -4.74 4.29 0.34
CA LEU A 27 -4.89 4.33 -1.10
C LEU A 27 -5.65 5.60 -1.47
N THR A 28 -5.10 6.41 -2.37
CA THR A 28 -5.70 7.66 -2.84
C THR A 28 -5.80 7.66 -4.36
N ALA A 29 -7.00 7.84 -4.91
CA ALA A 29 -7.24 7.92 -6.35
C ALA A 29 -8.31 9.00 -6.64
N GLY A 30 -7.86 10.22 -6.94
CA GLY A 30 -8.76 11.38 -7.01
C GLY A 30 -9.45 11.61 -5.67
N GLU A 31 -10.79 11.67 -5.68
CA GLU A 31 -11.63 11.79 -4.47
C GLU A 31 -11.73 10.50 -3.65
N PHE A 32 -11.33 9.35 -4.22
CA PHE A 32 -11.37 8.08 -3.50
C PHE A 32 -10.22 7.97 -2.50
N VAL A 33 -10.56 7.72 -1.23
CA VAL A 33 -9.60 7.44 -0.16
C VAL A 33 -10.01 6.19 0.59
N ALA A 34 -9.09 5.23 0.71
CA ALA A 34 -9.30 4.02 1.51
C ALA A 34 -8.10 3.73 2.40
N THR A 35 -8.36 3.50 3.68
CA THR A 35 -7.36 3.06 4.65
C THR A 35 -7.46 1.55 4.82
N LYS A 36 -6.32 0.86 4.75
CA LYS A 36 -6.22 -0.59 4.89
C LYS A 36 -5.11 -0.95 5.86
N LYS A 37 -5.24 -2.12 6.48
CA LYS A 37 -4.21 -2.72 7.35
C LYS A 37 -3.46 -3.82 6.60
N MET A 38 -2.16 -3.87 6.78
CA MET A 38 -1.25 -4.90 6.31
C MET A 38 -0.61 -5.53 7.55
N VAL A 39 -0.59 -6.86 7.63
CA VAL A 39 0.14 -7.56 8.69
C VAL A 39 1.43 -8.07 8.06
N LEU A 40 2.56 -7.60 8.58
CA LEU A 40 3.88 -8.08 8.21
C LEU A 40 4.32 -9.13 9.24
N ILE A 41 4.60 -10.33 8.77
CA ILE A 41 5.13 -11.43 9.57
C ILE A 41 6.47 -11.80 8.94
N LYS A 42 7.54 -11.76 9.72
CA LYS A 42 8.88 -12.23 9.34
C LYS A 42 9.02 -13.72 9.60
#